data_AF-A0A8T4SJE6-F1
#
_entry.id   AF-A0A8T4SJE6-F1
#
_cell.length_a   1.000
_cell.length_b   1.000
_cell.length_c   1.000
_cell.angle_alpha   90.00
_cell.angle_beta   90.00
_cell.angle_gamma   90.00
#
_symmetry.space_group_name_H-M   'P 1'
#
loop_
_entity.id
_entity.type
_entity.pdbx_description
1 polymer ?
#
loop_
_entity_poly.entity_id
_entity_poly.type
_entity_poly.pdbx_seq_one_letter_code
_entity_poly.pdbx_strand_id
1 'polypeptide(L)' 'MVNLSLIGLGIIIVSWLIQFGYMLKGQKKIKANFVIVYILGVLVLVYDGFVNGLINLAIANILSGIAALLVLIKIKLK' A
#
# COMPACT_ATOMS: atom_id res chain seq x y z
N MET A 1 19.32 13.58 -7.87
CA MET A 1 18.05 14.34 -7.74
C MET A 1 17.14 13.61 -6.76
N VAL A 2 16.39 14.34 -5.94
CA VAL A 2 15.41 13.75 -5.02
C VAL A 2 14.20 13.25 -5.80
N ASN A 3 13.80 12.00 -5.60
CA ASN A 3 12.63 11.43 -6.24
C ASN A 3 11.40 11.63 -5.34
N LEU A 4 10.59 12.64 -5.66
CA LEU A 4 9.40 13.00 -4.88
C LEU A 4 8.37 11.86 -4.78
N SER A 5 8.26 11.03 -5.82
CA SER A 5 7.36 9.87 -5.83
C SER A 5 7.79 8.83 -4.80
N LEU A 6 9.09 8.60 -4.61
CA LEU A 6 9.59 7.71 -3.54
C LEU A 6 9.29 8.26 -2.15
N ILE A 7 9.40 9.58 -1.95
CA ILE A 7 9.03 10.22 -0.68
C ILE A 7 7.53 10.05 -0.42
N GLY A 8 6.70 10.33 -1.43
CA GLY A 8 5.25 10.14 -1.36
C GLY A 8 4.87 8.69 -1.01
N LEU A 9 5.51 7.71 -1.66
CA LEU A 9 5.31 6.29 -1.35
C LEU A 9 5.74 5.95 0.08
N GLY A 10 6.83 6.53 0.58
CA GLY A 10 7.21 6.38 1.99
C GLY A 10 6.10 6.82 2.94
N ILE A 11 5.48 7.98 2.70
CA ILE A 11 4.35 8.49 3.50
C ILE A 11 3.13 7.56 3.40
N ILE A 12 2.85 7.05 2.20
CA ILE A 12 1.72 6.12 1.97
C ILE A 12 1.94 4.81 2.73
N ILE A 13 3.14 4.24 2.71
CA ILE A 13 3.50 3.04 3.47
C ILE A 13 3.29 3.27 4.97
N VAL A 14 3.83 4.36 5.51
CA VAL A 14 3.65 4.72 6.93
C VAL A 14 2.17 4.86 7.28
N SER A 15 1.37 5.46 6.40
CA SER A 15 -0.09 5.61 6.59
C SER A 15 -0.80 4.26 6.70
N TRP A 16 -0.43 3.27 5.87
CA TRP A 16 -0.96 1.91 5.98
C TRP A 16 -0.57 1.22 7.29
N LEU A 17 0.67 1.40 7.74
CA LEU A 17 1.14 0.86 9.01
C LEU A 17 0.39 1.48 10.21
N ILE A 18 0.13 2.79 10.18
CA ILE A 18 -0.70 3.48 11.18
C ILE A 18 -2.13 2.92 11.17
N GLN A 19 -2.73 2.77 9.98
CA GLN A 19 -4.08 2.21 9.83
C GLN A 19 -4.15 0.78 10.38
N PHE A 20 -3.14 -0.05 10.11
CA PHE A 20 -3.03 -1.39 10.68
C PHE A 20 -2.94 -1.35 12.21
N GLY A 21 -2.14 -0.43 12.77
CA GLY A 21 -2.05 -0.20 14.21
C GLY A 21 -3.39 0.17 14.86
N TYR A 22 -4.19 1.04 14.22
CA TYR A 22 -5.54 1.35 14.71
C TYR A 22 -6.48 0.14 14.68
N MET A 23 -6.35 -0.71 13.67
CA MET A 23 -7.13 -1.95 13.58
C MET A 23 -6.75 -2.97 14.66
N LEU A 24 -5.49 -3.03 15.08
CA LEU A 24 -5.07 -3.84 16.23
C LEU A 24 -5.70 -3.35 17.53
N LYS A 25 -5.93 -2.03 17.66
CA LYS A 25 -6.64 -1.39 18.78
C LYS A 25 -8.18 -1.47 18.68
N GLY A 26 -8.71 -2.26 17.74
CA GLY A 26 -10.16 -2.46 17.56
C GLY A 26 -10.88 -1.39 16.72
N GLN A 27 -10.18 -0.36 16.23
CA GLN A 27 -10.78 0.72 15.45
C GLN A 27 -10.81 0.38 13.95
N LYS A 28 -11.85 -0.32 13.50
CA LYS A 28 -11.97 -0.83 12.12
C LYS A 28 -12.84 0.05 11.19
N LYS A 29 -12.58 1.35 11.11
CA LYS A 29 -13.31 2.26 10.20
C LYS A 29 -12.72 2.26 8.78
N ILE A 30 -12.62 1.10 8.13
CA ILE A 30 -12.17 1.00 6.72
C ILE A 30 -12.96 -0.08 5.98
N LYS A 31 -13.32 0.20 4.71
CA LYS A 31 -14.09 -0.73 3.87
C LYS A 31 -13.15 -1.65 3.09
N ALA A 32 -13.40 -2.95 3.09
CA ALA A 32 -12.58 -3.93 2.36
C ALA A 32 -12.48 -3.60 0.86
N ASN A 33 -13.58 -3.19 0.23
CA ASN A 33 -13.62 -2.84 -1.19
C ASN A 33 -12.65 -1.71 -1.54
N PHE A 34 -12.50 -0.70 -0.66
CA PHE A 34 -11.53 0.37 -0.85
C PHE A 34 -10.10 -0.17 -0.90
N VAL A 35 -9.74 -1.04 0.04
CA VAL A 35 -8.41 -1.64 0.12
C VAL A 35 -8.13 -2.55 -1.09
N ILE A 36 -9.14 -3.29 -1.57
CA ILE A 36 -9.02 -4.13 -2.76
C ILE A 36 -8.74 -3.28 -4.00
N VAL A 37 -9.51 -2.22 -4.24
CA VAL A 37 -9.30 -1.32 -5.39
C VAL A 37 -7.93 -0.65 -5.31
N TYR A 38 -7.51 -0.24 -4.11
CA TYR A 38 -6.16 0.29 -3.89
C TYR A 38 -5.07 -0.72 -4.30
N ILE A 39 -5.16 -1.98 -3.85
CA ILE A 39 -4.18 -3.02 -4.19
C ILE A 39 -4.15 -3.27 -5.70
N LEU A 40 -5.28 -3.29 -6.38
CA LEU A 40 -5.32 -3.41 -7.85
C LEU A 40 -4.60 -2.24 -8.53
N GLY A 41 -4.82 -1.01 -8.06
CA GLY A 41 -4.10 0.16 -8.55
C GLY A 41 -2.58 0.03 -8.34
N VAL A 42 -2.16 -0.43 -7.17
CA VAL A 42 -0.73 -0.70 -6.89
C VAL A 42 -0.15 -1.75 -7.84
N LEU A 43 -0.87 -2.83 -8.15
CA LEU A 43 -0.38 -3.86 -9.09
C LEU A 43 -0.14 -3.27 -10.50
N VAL A 44 -1.00 -2.36 -10.95
CA VAL A 44 -0.81 -1.63 -12.21
C VAL A 44 0.47 -0.78 -12.15
N LEU A 45 0.70 -0.05 -11.04
CA LEU A 45 1.89 0.77 -10.86
C LEU A 45 3.18 -0.05 -10.75
N VAL A 46 3.11 -1.25 -10.17
CA VAL A 46 4.25 -2.19 -10.13
C VAL A 46 4.60 -2.66 -11.53
N TYR A 47 3.58 -3.07 -12.32
CA TYR A 47 3.78 -3.48 -13.70
C TYR A 47 4.39 -2.36 -14.54
N ASP A 48 3.81 -1.16 -14.47
CA ASP A 48 4.32 0.03 -15.17
C ASP A 48 5.76 0.35 -14.76
N GLY A 49 6.08 0.24 -13.47
CA GLY A 49 7.44 0.46 -12.97
C GLY A 49 8.47 -0.50 -13.55
N PHE A 50 8.13 -1.78 -13.74
CA PHE A 50 9.03 -2.73 -14.38
C PHE A 50 9.17 -2.49 -15.89
N VAL A 51 8.06 -2.21 -16.59
CA VAL A 51 8.07 -1.94 -18.04
C VAL A 51 8.93 -0.73 -18.39
N ASN A 52 8.89 0.31 -17.57
CA ASN A 52 9.63 1.56 -17.81
C ASN A 52 11.02 1.60 -17.13
N GLY A 53 11.51 0.49 -16.57
CA GLY A 53 12.82 0.43 -15.90
C GLY A 53 12.91 1.23 -14.58
N LEU A 54 11.77 1.63 -14.01
CA LEU A 54 11.64 2.36 -12.75
C LEU A 54 11.63 1.40 -11.54
N ILE A 55 12.65 0.55 -11.43
CA ILE A 55 12.72 -0.57 -10.47
C ILE A 55 12.49 -0.11 -9.03
N ASN A 56 13.07 1.01 -8.62
CA ASN A 56 12.91 1.54 -7.26
C ASN A 56 11.44 1.92 -6.96
N LEU A 57 10.72 2.47 -7.94
CA LEU A 57 9.30 2.79 -7.80
C LEU A 57 8.44 1.53 -7.79
N ALA A 58 8.77 0.53 -8.61
CA ALA A 58 8.08 -0.77 -8.59
C ALA A 58 8.22 -1.43 -7.21
N ILE A 59 9.43 -1.48 -6.64
CA ILE A 59 9.68 -2.05 -5.31
C ILE A 59 8.92 -1.28 -4.22
N ALA A 60 8.97 0.06 -4.25
CA ALA A 60 8.25 0.88 -3.27
C ALA A 60 6.72 0.67 -3.35
N ASN A 61 6.17 0.53 -4.55
CA ASN A 61 4.76 0.17 -4.73
C ASN A 61 4.45 -1.24 -4.19
N ILE A 62 5.31 -2.23 -4.43
CA ILE A 62 5.16 -3.58 -3.83
C ILE A 62 5.07 -3.50 -2.31
N LEU A 63 5.98 -2.77 -1.67
CA LEU A 63 5.99 -2.59 -0.20
C LEU A 63 4.69 -1.95 0.29
N SER A 64 4.19 -0.94 -0.43
CA SER A 64 2.90 -0.31 -0.12
C SER A 64 1.72 -1.27 -0.28
N GLY A 65 1.74 -2.09 -1.33
CA GLY A 65 0.74 -3.14 -1.57
C GLY A 65 0.75 -4.19 -0.47
N ILE A 66 1.91 -4.62 0.02
CA ILE A 66 2.04 -5.54 1.15
C ILE A 66 1.45 -4.92 2.43
N ALA A 67 1.74 -3.66 2.72
CA ALA A 67 1.18 -2.97 3.88
C ALA A 67 -0.36 -2.87 3.82
N ALA A 68 -0.92 -2.55 2.65
CA ALA A 68 -2.36 -2.55 2.41
C ALA A 68 -2.97 -3.96 2.50
N LEU A 69 -2.25 -4.99 2.03
CA LEU A 69 -2.68 -6.39 2.11
C LEU A 69 -2.80 -6.86 3.57
N LEU A 70 -1.87 -6.49 4.44
CA LEU A 70 -1.96 -6.79 5.88
C LEU A 70 -3.23 -6.19 6.50
N VAL A 71 -3.59 -4.96 6.10
CA VAL A 71 -4.85 -4.34 6.48
C VAL A 71 -6.04 -5.13 5.97
N LEU A 72 -6.06 -5.52 4.69
CA LEU A 72 -7.14 -6.33 4.11
C LEU A 72 -7.33 -7.67 4.84
N ILE A 73 -6.22 -8.37 5.10
CA ILE A 73 -6.20 -9.62 5.86
C ILE A 73 -6.81 -9.39 7.24
N LYS A 74 -6.45 -8.32 7.96
CA LYS A 74 -7.01 -8.00 9.28
C LYS A 74 -8.49 -7.60 9.25
N ILE A 75 -8.99 -7.07 8.13
CA ILE A 75 -10.42 -6.83 7.93
C ILE A 75 -11.16 -8.17 7.85
N LYS A 76 -10.62 -9.13 7.08
CA LYS A 76 -11.26 -10.42 6.76
C LYS A 76 -11.07 -11.52 7.80
N LEU A 77 -9.95 -11.58 8.53
CA LEU A 77 -9.67 -12.54 9.62
C LEU A 77 -10.47 -12.20 10.89
N LYS A 78 -11.76 -11.95 10.72
CA LYS A 78 -12.69 -11.78 11.82
C LYS A 78 -13.08 -13.14 12.38
#